data_AF-A0A1G3C8C8-F1
#
_entry.id   AF-A0A1G3C8C8-F1
#
_cell.length_a   1.000
_cell.length_b   1.000
_cell.length_c   1.000
_cell.angle_alpha   90.00
_cell.angle_beta   90.00
_cell.angle_gamma   90.00
#
_symmetry.space_group_name_H-M   'P 1'
#
loop_
_entity.id
_entity.type
_entity.pdbx_description
1 polymer ?
#
loop_
_entity_poly.entity_id
_entity_poly.type
_entity_poly.pdbx_seq_one_letter_code
_entity_poly.pdbx_strand_id
1 'polypeptide(L)'
;MEFAGSPFRNEDGSLTEAQKRGWKVFSDPKVGCIECHPGDPKNPSALFSDAQTHDVGTGRVGQDGFRTTPGAVFNTAALEKGVDPYGEEYDVPIIGLDLVKEFDTPTLRDIYASGTYFHDGSAETLMATIDNTATTKDMHGITSHLSNQELQDLVEFMKAL
;
A
#
# COMPACT_ATOMS: atom_id res chain seq x y z
N MET A 1 -14.34 -20.06 0.08
CA MET A 1 -12.91 -20.02 -0.31
C MET A 1 -12.15 -20.32 0.97
N GLU A 2 -11.35 -21.39 0.99
CA GLU A 2 -10.56 -21.75 2.17
C GLU A 2 -9.21 -21.03 2.00
N PHE A 3 -8.97 -19.99 2.81
CA PHE A 3 -7.70 -19.28 2.78
C PHE A 3 -6.65 -20.18 3.44
N ALA A 4 -5.63 -20.60 2.69
CA ALA A 4 -4.57 -21.48 3.19
C ALA A 4 -3.71 -20.84 4.31
N GLY A 5 -3.98 -19.57 4.64
CA GLY A 5 -3.15 -18.75 5.51
C GLY A 5 -1.88 -18.32 4.79
N SER A 6 -1.34 -17.17 5.16
CA SER A 6 -0.08 -16.69 4.58
C SER A 6 1.06 -17.70 4.83
N PRO A 7 1.87 -18.02 3.80
CA PRO A 7 3.03 -18.91 3.92
C PRO A 7 4.18 -18.29 4.73
N PHE A 8 4.08 -17.00 5.12
CA PHE A 8 5.09 -16.29 5.87
C PHE A 8 4.92 -16.40 7.40
N ARG A 9 3.87 -17.07 7.88
CA ARG A 9 3.67 -17.32 9.32
C ARG A 9 4.54 -18.48 9.80
N ASN A 10 4.60 -18.68 11.12
CA ASN A 10 5.20 -19.88 11.70
C ASN A 10 4.42 -21.14 11.26
N GLU A 11 5.04 -22.31 11.37
CA GLU A 11 4.40 -23.61 11.04
C GLU A 11 3.12 -23.88 11.84
N ASP A 12 3.00 -23.33 13.04
CA ASP A 12 1.81 -23.42 13.90
C ASP A 12 0.72 -22.39 13.54
N GLY A 13 0.93 -21.59 12.50
CA GLY A 13 0.02 -20.52 12.04
C GLY A 13 0.10 -19.23 12.87
N SER A 14 0.94 -19.18 13.90
CA SER A 14 1.15 -17.98 14.70
C SER A 14 2.02 -16.94 13.97
N LEU A 15 1.86 -15.67 14.35
CA LEU A 15 2.72 -14.60 13.83
C LEU A 15 4.16 -14.74 14.35
N THR A 16 5.14 -14.42 13.51
CA THR A 16 6.54 -14.25 13.91
C THR A 16 6.71 -13.02 14.81
N GLU A 17 7.86 -12.86 15.47
CA GLU A 17 8.11 -11.67 16.30
C GLU A 17 8.11 -10.36 15.50
N ALA A 18 8.59 -10.38 14.24
CA ALA A 18 8.52 -9.22 13.35
C ALA A 18 7.07 -8.87 13.01
N GLN A 19 6.26 -9.88 12.64
CA GLN A 19 4.83 -9.71 12.36
C GLN A 19 4.05 -9.22 13.58
N LYS A 20 4.42 -9.64 14.79
CA LYS A 20 3.82 -9.11 16.03
C LYS A 20 4.17 -7.64 16.27
N ARG A 21 5.39 -7.21 15.94
CA ARG A 21 5.76 -5.79 16.00
C ARG A 21 5.04 -4.99 14.93
N GLY A 22 4.95 -5.51 13.70
CA GLY A 22 4.19 -4.90 12.61
C GLY A 22 2.71 -4.77 12.91
N TRP A 23 2.10 -5.77 13.55
CA TRP A 23 0.71 -5.68 14.01
C TRP A 23 0.51 -4.52 14.98
N LYS A 24 1.46 -4.26 15.89
CA LYS A 24 1.36 -3.11 16.80
C LYS A 24 1.31 -1.80 16.03
N VAL A 25 2.15 -1.64 15.01
CA VAL A 25 2.16 -0.47 14.12
C VAL A 25 0.83 -0.37 13.35
N PHE A 26 0.39 -1.46 12.72
CA PHE A 26 -0.86 -1.52 11.96
C PHE A 26 -2.08 -1.15 12.81
N SER A 27 -2.11 -1.62 14.06
CA SER A 27 -3.20 -1.39 15.00
C SER A 27 -3.09 -0.07 15.78
N ASP A 28 -2.02 0.71 15.57
CA ASP A 28 -1.84 2.00 16.26
C ASP A 28 -2.81 3.04 15.65
N PRO A 29 -3.71 3.64 16.45
CA PRO A 29 -4.61 4.69 15.97
C PRO A 29 -3.88 5.95 15.46
N LYS A 30 -2.59 6.15 15.79
CA LYS A 30 -1.78 7.23 15.20
C LYS A 30 -1.38 6.96 13.76
N VAL A 31 -1.26 5.69 13.37
CA VAL A 31 -0.95 5.29 11.98
C VAL A 31 -2.25 5.16 11.20
N GLY A 32 -3.29 4.56 11.82
CA GLY A 32 -4.67 4.58 11.32
C GLY A 32 -5.04 3.47 10.33
N CYS A 33 -4.22 2.43 10.13
CA CYS A 33 -4.50 1.41 9.10
C CYS A 33 -5.85 0.71 9.29
N ILE A 34 -6.26 0.46 10.55
CA ILE A 34 -7.52 -0.23 10.87
C ILE A 34 -8.77 0.57 10.47
N GLU A 35 -8.67 1.88 10.28
CA GLU A 35 -9.84 2.71 9.90
C GLU A 35 -10.43 2.28 8.56
N CYS A 36 -9.57 2.03 7.57
CA CYS A 36 -9.98 1.53 6.24
C CYS A 36 -9.79 0.01 6.10
N HIS A 37 -8.86 -0.59 6.87
CA HIS A 37 -8.58 -2.03 6.84
C HIS A 37 -8.90 -2.73 8.17
N PRO A 38 -10.18 -2.77 8.61
CA PRO A 38 -10.56 -3.40 9.86
C PRO A 38 -10.38 -4.92 9.79
N GLY A 39 -9.73 -5.49 10.80
CA GLY A 39 -9.52 -6.93 10.90
C GLY A 39 -8.72 -7.36 12.11
N ASP A 40 -8.82 -8.64 12.46
CA ASP A 40 -7.98 -9.31 13.46
C ASP A 40 -7.19 -10.42 12.75
N PRO A 41 -5.84 -10.47 12.85
CA PRO A 41 -5.03 -11.48 12.18
C PRO A 41 -5.27 -12.91 12.68
N LYS A 42 -5.95 -13.08 13.83
CA LYS A 42 -6.40 -14.37 14.37
C LYS A 42 -7.76 -14.80 13.84
N ASN A 43 -8.54 -13.87 13.28
CA ASN A 43 -9.83 -14.18 12.69
C ASN A 43 -9.62 -14.56 11.21
N PRO A 44 -9.80 -15.83 10.81
CA PRO A 44 -9.61 -16.25 9.41
C PRO A 44 -10.63 -15.63 8.44
N SER A 45 -11.74 -15.09 8.94
CA SER A 45 -12.77 -14.42 8.14
C SER A 45 -12.61 -12.89 8.10
N ALA A 46 -11.62 -12.31 8.79
CA ALA A 46 -11.39 -10.87 8.69
C ALA A 46 -10.93 -10.49 7.28
N LEU A 47 -11.59 -9.52 6.64
CA LEU A 47 -11.30 -9.14 5.26
C LEU A 47 -10.23 -8.05 5.15
N PHE A 48 -9.92 -7.34 6.24
CA PHE A 48 -8.97 -6.21 6.20
C PHE A 48 -9.33 -5.22 5.09
N SER A 49 -10.60 -4.88 5.00
CA SER A 49 -11.17 -3.90 4.08
C SER A 49 -12.50 -3.47 4.67
N ASP A 50 -12.80 -2.19 4.54
CA ASP A 50 -14.08 -1.60 4.88
C ASP A 50 -15.06 -1.58 3.70
N ALA A 51 -14.63 -2.05 2.52
CA ALA A 51 -15.37 -2.05 1.25
C ALA A 51 -16.01 -0.69 0.93
N GLN A 52 -15.29 0.39 1.23
CA GLN A 52 -15.68 1.76 0.97
C GLN A 52 -14.66 2.46 0.07
N THR A 53 -15.07 3.61 -0.48
CA THR A 53 -14.24 4.43 -1.37
C THR A 53 -13.59 5.57 -0.59
N HIS A 54 -12.28 5.76 -0.76
CA HIS A 54 -11.50 6.80 -0.09
C HIS A 54 -10.53 7.51 -1.02
N ASP A 55 -10.25 8.79 -0.73
CA ASP A 55 -9.10 9.51 -1.30
C ASP A 55 -7.87 9.25 -0.43
N VAL A 56 -6.99 8.34 -0.88
CA VAL A 56 -5.72 8.04 -0.21
C VAL A 56 -4.52 8.69 -0.91
N GLY A 57 -4.78 9.69 -1.77
CA GLY A 57 -3.73 10.41 -2.49
C GLY A 57 -3.04 9.59 -3.59
N THR A 58 -3.71 8.55 -4.10
CA THR A 58 -3.25 7.73 -5.23
C THR A 58 -3.85 8.15 -6.57
N GLY A 59 -4.86 9.04 -6.61
CA GLY A 59 -5.41 9.55 -7.87
C GLY A 59 -4.38 10.29 -8.72
N ARG A 60 -4.14 9.82 -9.95
CA ARG A 60 -3.14 10.37 -10.87
C ARG A 60 -3.71 11.54 -11.66
N VAL A 61 -2.99 12.66 -11.65
CA VAL A 61 -3.42 13.92 -12.25
C VAL A 61 -2.40 14.43 -13.27
N GLY A 62 -2.85 15.34 -14.14
CA GLY A 62 -1.94 16.02 -15.05
C GLY A 62 -1.09 17.07 -14.35
N GLN A 63 -0.09 17.60 -15.05
CA GLN A 63 0.82 18.63 -14.54
C GLN A 63 0.08 19.89 -14.03
N ASP A 64 -1.04 20.22 -14.65
CA ASP A 64 -1.89 21.36 -14.28
C ASP A 64 -3.09 20.95 -13.38
N GLY A 65 -3.09 19.72 -12.86
CA GLY A 65 -4.10 19.19 -11.95
C GLY A 65 -5.09 18.22 -12.59
N PHE A 66 -6.22 17.99 -11.91
CA PHE A 66 -7.21 16.99 -12.29
C PHE A 66 -7.86 17.31 -13.64
N ARG A 67 -8.00 16.31 -14.53
CA ARG A 67 -8.49 16.45 -15.91
C ARG A 67 -7.65 17.42 -16.78
N THR A 68 -6.34 17.41 -16.56
CA THR A 68 -5.37 18.11 -17.42
C THR A 68 -4.39 17.12 -18.05
N THR A 69 -3.55 17.58 -18.97
CA THR A 69 -2.58 16.77 -19.71
C THR A 69 -1.32 17.59 -19.98
N PRO A 70 -0.11 17.00 -20.02
CA PRO A 70 0.21 15.58 -19.81
C PRO A 70 0.15 15.15 -18.33
N GLY A 71 0.25 13.84 -18.09
CA GLY A 71 0.35 13.26 -16.74
C GLY A 71 1.55 13.82 -15.96
N ALA A 72 1.36 14.09 -14.67
CA ALA A 72 2.46 14.41 -13.78
C ALA A 72 3.16 13.12 -13.31
N VAL A 73 4.48 13.19 -13.09
CA VAL A 73 5.21 12.09 -12.46
C VAL A 73 4.80 12.01 -11.00
N PHE A 74 4.21 10.88 -10.59
CA PHE A 74 3.74 10.68 -9.22
C PHE A 74 4.76 9.98 -8.32
N ASN A 75 5.68 9.21 -8.90
CA ASN A 75 6.70 8.49 -8.15
C ASN A 75 7.90 9.40 -7.90
N THR A 76 8.07 9.85 -6.66
CA THR A 76 9.12 10.80 -6.27
C THR A 76 10.52 10.22 -6.42
N ALA A 77 10.70 8.93 -6.09
CA ALA A 77 11.98 8.25 -6.23
C ALA A 77 12.40 8.09 -7.70
N ALA A 78 11.44 7.85 -8.60
CA ALA A 78 11.70 7.80 -10.05
C ALA A 78 12.04 9.18 -10.60
N LEU A 79 11.32 10.23 -10.15
CA LEU A 79 11.58 11.62 -10.52
C LEU A 79 13.01 12.05 -10.13
N GLU A 80 13.45 11.75 -8.90
CA GLU A 80 14.79 12.06 -8.41
C GLU A 80 15.90 11.34 -9.19
N LYS A 81 15.63 10.13 -9.67
CA LYS A 81 16.55 9.34 -10.50
C LYS A 81 16.58 9.80 -11.97
N GLY A 82 15.73 10.75 -12.37
CA GLY A 82 15.65 11.22 -13.75
C GLY A 82 15.14 10.14 -14.71
N VAL A 83 14.27 9.26 -14.25
CA VAL A 83 13.64 8.23 -15.07
C VAL A 83 12.85 8.86 -16.21
N ASP A 84 12.98 8.33 -17.43
CA ASP A 84 12.15 8.74 -18.57
C ASP A 84 10.68 8.36 -18.32
N PRO A 85 9.74 9.32 -18.20
CA PRO A 85 8.33 9.05 -17.97
C PRO A 85 7.65 8.23 -19.06
N TYR A 86 8.23 8.18 -20.26
CA TYR A 86 7.72 7.44 -21.42
C TYR A 86 8.62 6.25 -21.80
N GLY A 87 9.58 5.89 -20.94
CA GLY A 87 10.46 4.75 -21.15
C GLY A 87 9.69 3.43 -21.15
N GLU A 88 10.04 2.53 -22.07
CA GLU A 88 9.39 1.21 -22.22
C GLU A 88 10.06 0.12 -21.37
N GLU A 89 11.10 0.47 -20.61
CA GLU A 89 11.94 -0.48 -19.86
C GLU A 89 11.44 -0.77 -18.43
N TYR A 90 10.36 -0.10 -17.99
CA TYR A 90 9.86 -0.16 -16.62
C TYR A 90 8.64 -1.07 -16.49
N ASP A 91 8.64 -1.90 -15.44
CA ASP A 91 7.54 -2.82 -15.14
C ASP A 91 6.26 -2.09 -14.68
N VAL A 92 6.40 -0.86 -14.18
CA VAL A 92 5.29 -0.04 -13.68
C VAL A 92 5.31 1.37 -14.28
N PRO A 93 4.13 1.98 -14.51
CA PRO A 93 4.07 3.38 -14.92
C PRO A 93 4.52 4.30 -13.78
N ILE A 94 5.11 5.44 -14.13
CA ILE A 94 5.42 6.53 -13.18
C ILE A 94 4.62 7.82 -13.44
N ILE A 95 3.79 7.80 -14.48
CA ILE A 95 2.82 8.83 -14.86
C ILE A 95 1.46 8.18 -15.11
N GLY A 96 0.38 8.92 -14.93
CA GLY A 96 -0.98 8.44 -15.18
C GLY A 96 -1.99 9.57 -15.21
N LEU A 97 -3.19 9.28 -15.71
CA LEU A 97 -4.32 10.21 -15.73
C LEU A 97 -5.59 9.46 -15.35
N ASP A 98 -6.02 9.62 -14.10
CA ASP A 98 -7.25 9.02 -13.62
C ASP A 98 -8.45 9.94 -13.85
N LEU A 99 -9.62 9.33 -14.07
CA LEU A 99 -10.89 10.03 -14.20
C LEU A 99 -11.62 10.22 -12.86
N VAL A 100 -11.08 9.62 -11.80
CA VAL A 100 -11.53 9.71 -10.40
C VAL A 100 -10.31 9.91 -9.49
N LYS A 101 -10.53 10.32 -8.25
CA LYS A 101 -9.46 10.47 -7.25
C LYS A 101 -9.52 9.44 -6.13
N GLU A 102 -10.67 8.80 -5.99
CA GLU A 102 -11.00 7.90 -4.90
C GLU A 102 -11.21 6.50 -5.46
N PHE A 103 -10.80 5.50 -4.68
CA PHE A 103 -10.88 4.09 -5.06
C PHE A 103 -11.44 3.25 -3.92
N ASP A 104 -12.06 2.12 -4.27
CA ASP A 104 -12.53 1.14 -3.30
C ASP A 104 -11.35 0.49 -2.57
N THR A 105 -11.48 0.31 -1.25
CA THR A 105 -10.45 -0.30 -0.41
C THR A 105 -10.32 -1.80 -0.70
N PRO A 106 -9.23 -2.29 -1.29
CA PRO A 106 -9.05 -3.71 -1.54
C PRO A 106 -8.85 -4.49 -0.23
N THR A 107 -9.11 -5.80 -0.26
CA THR A 107 -8.72 -6.69 0.84
C THR A 107 -7.19 -6.76 0.97
N LEU A 108 -6.68 -6.83 2.19
CA LEU A 108 -5.27 -7.14 2.44
C LEU A 108 -4.99 -8.65 2.55
N ARG A 109 -6.01 -9.51 2.40
CA ARG A 109 -5.81 -10.97 2.37
C ARG A 109 -5.01 -11.39 1.16
N ASP A 110 -4.02 -12.25 1.38
CA ASP A 110 -3.11 -12.73 0.34
C ASP A 110 -2.38 -11.58 -0.39
N ILE A 111 -2.23 -10.41 0.24
CA ILE A 111 -1.60 -9.25 -0.39
C ILE A 111 -0.15 -9.54 -0.81
N TYR A 112 0.53 -10.48 -0.14
CA TYR A 112 1.86 -10.93 -0.55
C TYR A 112 1.93 -11.50 -1.98
N ALA A 113 0.80 -11.96 -2.55
CA ALA A 113 0.72 -12.55 -3.88
C ALA A 113 0.32 -11.54 -4.98
N SER A 114 0.03 -10.28 -4.61
CA SER A 114 -0.57 -9.27 -5.50
C SER A 114 0.41 -8.23 -6.03
N GLY A 115 1.72 -8.52 -6.10
CA GLY A 115 2.65 -7.58 -6.72
C GLY A 115 2.30 -7.35 -8.20
N THR A 116 2.17 -6.12 -8.70
CA THR A 116 2.34 -4.79 -8.07
C THR A 116 1.06 -4.19 -7.46
N TYR A 117 1.17 -3.18 -6.59
CA TYR A 117 0.10 -2.65 -5.73
C TYR A 117 -0.51 -1.32 -6.21
N PHE A 118 -1.61 -0.90 -5.57
CA PHE A 118 -2.53 0.18 -5.98
C PHE A 118 -3.23 -0.10 -7.32
N HIS A 119 -4.16 0.78 -7.71
CA HIS A 119 -5.05 0.57 -8.87
C HIS A 119 -4.31 0.58 -10.21
N ASP A 120 -3.13 1.20 -10.26
CA ASP A 120 -2.31 1.39 -11.45
C ASP A 120 -0.96 0.66 -11.40
N GLY A 121 -0.70 -0.12 -10.34
CA GLY A 121 0.58 -0.82 -10.16
C GLY A 121 1.74 0.06 -9.69
N SER A 122 1.51 1.35 -9.42
CA SER A 122 2.53 2.35 -9.05
C SER A 122 3.43 2.00 -7.87
N ALA A 123 2.98 1.14 -6.96
CA ALA A 123 3.78 0.63 -5.86
C ALA A 123 4.29 -0.77 -6.21
N GLU A 124 5.57 -0.87 -6.56
CA GLU A 124 6.21 -2.16 -6.92
C GLU A 124 6.32 -3.12 -5.73
N THR A 125 6.38 -2.58 -4.52
CA THR A 125 6.58 -3.34 -3.28
C THR A 125 5.59 -2.90 -2.21
N LEU A 126 5.35 -3.75 -1.20
CA LEU A 126 4.56 -3.37 -0.03
C LEU A 126 5.14 -2.14 0.67
N MET A 127 6.47 -1.99 0.67
CA MET A 127 7.14 -0.81 1.24
C MET A 127 6.70 0.47 0.52
N ALA A 128 6.63 0.46 -0.81
CA ALA A 128 6.21 1.61 -1.61
C ALA A 128 4.75 2.05 -1.33
N THR A 129 3.93 1.18 -0.71
CA THR A 129 2.56 1.53 -0.29
C THR A 129 2.51 2.33 1.02
N ILE A 130 3.58 2.30 1.83
CA ILE A 130 3.63 2.89 3.18
C ILE A 130 4.74 3.92 3.37
N ASP A 131 5.69 4.05 2.44
CA ASP A 131 6.85 4.96 2.55
C ASP A 131 6.61 6.37 1.95
N ASN A 132 5.40 6.64 1.45
CA ASN A 132 4.99 7.90 0.81
C ASN A 132 5.68 8.20 -0.54
N THR A 133 6.26 7.20 -1.22
CA THR A 133 6.89 7.41 -2.54
C THR A 133 5.91 7.35 -3.72
N ALA A 134 4.84 6.55 -3.59
CA ALA A 134 3.82 6.35 -4.63
C ALA A 134 2.45 7.00 -4.29
N THR A 135 2.35 7.67 -3.14
CA THR A 135 1.14 8.33 -2.64
C THR A 135 1.44 9.76 -2.20
N THR A 136 0.39 10.58 -2.07
CA THR A 136 0.54 11.85 -1.35
C THR A 136 0.86 11.59 0.11
N LYS A 137 1.85 12.31 0.65
CA LYS A 137 2.36 12.12 2.01
C LYS A 137 1.25 12.07 3.07
N ASP A 138 1.28 11.02 3.88
CA ASP A 138 0.39 10.72 5.01
C ASP A 138 -1.12 10.65 4.65
N MET A 139 -1.47 10.51 3.37
CA MET A 139 -2.87 10.28 2.94
C MET A 139 -3.27 8.81 2.95
N HIS A 140 -2.32 7.87 3.00
CA HIS A 140 -2.56 6.42 3.09
C HIS A 140 -2.12 5.89 4.48
N GLY A 141 -2.63 6.53 5.52
CA GLY A 141 -2.15 6.38 6.89
C GLY A 141 -0.97 7.31 7.19
N ILE A 142 -0.79 7.66 8.46
CA ILE A 142 0.26 8.62 8.88
C ILE A 142 1.52 7.82 9.22
N THR A 143 2.42 7.66 8.26
CA THR A 143 3.64 6.84 8.40
C THR A 143 4.91 7.66 8.49
N SER A 144 4.86 8.98 8.24
CA SER A 144 6.05 9.83 8.16
C SER A 144 6.86 9.97 9.45
N HIS A 145 6.30 9.54 10.58
CA HIS A 145 6.94 9.54 11.90
C HIS A 145 7.57 8.18 12.27
N LEU A 146 7.31 7.13 11.48
CA LEU A 146 7.82 5.79 11.73
C LEU A 146 9.29 5.67 11.32
N SER A 147 10.03 4.86 12.06
CA SER A 147 11.38 4.46 11.68
C SER A 147 11.35 3.42 10.54
N ASN A 148 12.47 3.28 9.82
CA ASN A 148 12.60 2.24 8.80
C ASN A 148 12.37 0.82 9.34
N GLN A 149 12.72 0.56 10.61
CA GLN A 149 12.48 -0.74 11.22
C GLN A 149 10.99 -1.00 11.46
N GLU A 150 10.23 0.01 11.88
CA GLU A 150 8.79 -0.09 12.04
C GLU A 150 8.07 -0.28 10.71
N LEU A 151 8.51 0.41 9.64
CA LEU A 151 8.00 0.19 8.29
C LEU A 151 8.29 -1.23 7.80
N GLN A 152 9.50 -1.76 8.03
CA GLN A 152 9.83 -3.14 7.69
C GLN A 152 8.99 -4.16 8.48
N ASP A 153 8.82 -3.94 9.78
CA ASP A 153 7.97 -4.81 10.60
C ASP A 153 6.49 -4.75 10.13
N LEU A 154 6.00 -3.57 9.73
CA LEU A 154 4.67 -3.40 9.14
C LEU A 154 4.53 -4.19 7.83
N VAL A 155 5.53 -4.16 6.95
CA VAL A 155 5.57 -4.99 5.74
C VAL A 155 5.54 -6.48 6.09
N GLU A 156 6.30 -6.92 7.10
CA GLU A 156 6.27 -8.32 7.54
C GLU A 156 4.89 -8.73 8.04
N PHE A 157 4.18 -7.84 8.75
CA PHE A 157 2.79 -8.08 9.13
C PHE A 157 1.86 -8.19 7.93
N MET A 158 1.96 -7.28 6.94
CA MET A 158 1.15 -7.35 5.72
C MET A 158 1.37 -8.67 4.97
N LYS A 159 2.61 -9.16 4.90
CA LYS A 159 2.89 -10.48 4.30
C LYS A 159 2.18 -11.62 5.02
N ALA A 160 1.84 -11.47 6.30
CA ALA A 160 1.17 -12.47 7.11
C ALA A 160 -0.37 -12.51 6.93
N LEU A 161 -0.95 -11.61 6.14
CA LEU A 161 -2.40 -11.51 5.94
C LEU A 161 -2.91 -12.44 4.85
#